data_AF-A0A6A7LJ37-F1
#
_entry.id   AF-A0A6A7LJ37-F1
#
_cell.length_a   1.000
_cell.length_b   1.000
_cell.length_c   1.000
_cell.angle_alpha   90.00
_cell.angle_beta   90.00
_cell.angle_gamma   90.00
#
_symmetry.space_group_name_H-M   'P 1'
#
loop_
_entity.id
_entity.type
_entity.pdbx_description
1 polymer ?
#
loop_
_entity_poly.entity_id
_entity_poly.type
_entity_poly.pdbx_seq_one_letter_code
_entity_poly.pdbx_strand_id
1 'polypeptide(L)'
;MAQDRTFQPSSLSNITTTDDAFGISEIYPTKENGREWYINMSRPENDSLVSITFDPNITRNTDGSWRVSYPHLRFNVDTPQEWNSGRM
;
A
#
# COMPACT_ATOMS: atom_id res chain seq x y z
N MET A 1 -36.00 38.36 -25.68
CA MET A 1 -34.57 38.18 -25.34
C MET A 1 -34.51 37.14 -24.24
N ALA A 2 -34.35 35.87 -24.60
CA ALA A 2 -34.20 34.77 -23.64
C ALA A 2 -32.71 34.55 -23.41
N GLN A 3 -32.25 34.61 -22.16
CA GLN A 3 -30.88 34.25 -21.81
C GLN A 3 -30.81 32.73 -21.70
N ASP A 4 -30.04 32.12 -22.61
CA ASP A 4 -29.65 30.72 -22.57
C ASP A 4 -28.78 30.47 -21.33
N ARG A 5 -29.17 29.47 -20.53
CA ARG A 5 -28.51 29.12 -19.27
C ARG A 5 -27.71 27.84 -19.54
N THR A 6 -26.49 27.99 -20.01
CA THR A 6 -25.58 26.87 -20.26
C THR A 6 -25.18 26.23 -18.93
N PHE A 7 -25.57 24.97 -18.72
CA PHE A 7 -25.11 24.17 -17.59
C PHE A 7 -23.65 23.77 -17.81
N GLN A 8 -22.74 24.33 -17.02
CA GLN A 8 -21.36 23.83 -16.91
C GLN A 8 -21.39 22.56 -16.07
N PRO A 9 -20.94 21.39 -16.57
CA PRO A 9 -20.77 20.23 -15.72
C PRO A 9 -19.66 20.56 -14.72
N SER A 10 -20.00 20.55 -13.43
CA SER A 10 -19.01 20.57 -12.35
C SER A 10 -17.98 19.50 -12.64
N SER A 11 -16.73 19.92 -12.82
CA SER A 11 -15.57 19.04 -12.96
C SER A 11 -15.67 17.94 -11.92
N LEU A 12 -15.88 16.71 -12.39
CA LEU A 12 -15.67 15.50 -11.60
C LEU A 12 -14.30 15.68 -10.95
N SER A 13 -14.27 15.74 -9.62
CA SER A 13 -13.03 15.76 -8.86
C SER A 13 -12.16 14.63 -9.40
N ASN A 14 -11.06 14.98 -10.06
CA ASN A 14 -10.02 14.04 -10.42
C ASN A 14 -9.63 13.35 -9.12
N ILE A 15 -10.10 12.12 -8.91
CA ILE A 15 -9.53 11.25 -7.91
C ILE A 15 -8.14 10.97 -8.46
N THR A 16 -7.19 11.81 -8.09
CA THR A 16 -5.78 11.54 -8.32
C THR A 16 -5.44 10.39 -7.40
N THR A 17 -5.66 9.16 -7.86
CA THR A 17 -4.82 8.04 -7.44
C THR A 17 -3.42 8.47 -7.80
N THR A 18 -2.68 8.98 -6.81
CA THR A 18 -1.27 9.27 -6.95
C THR A 18 -0.59 7.92 -7.04
N ASP A 19 -0.47 7.42 -8.27
CA ASP A 19 0.29 6.22 -8.52
C ASP A 19 1.73 6.47 -8.07
N ASP A 20 2.34 5.48 -7.44
CA ASP A 20 3.75 5.55 -7.07
C ASP A 20 4.65 5.60 -8.32
N ALA A 21 5.98 5.69 -8.12
CA ALA A 21 6.94 5.70 -9.22
C ALA A 21 6.90 4.45 -10.12
N PHE A 22 6.22 3.39 -9.69
CA PHE A 22 6.02 2.13 -10.41
C PHE A 22 4.63 2.00 -11.03
N GLY A 23 3.76 3.01 -10.91
CA GLY A 23 2.40 2.97 -11.43
C GLY A 23 1.41 2.23 -10.52
N ILE A 24 1.74 2.03 -9.24
CA ILE A 24 0.90 1.33 -8.27
C ILE A 24 0.00 2.33 -7.54
N SER A 25 -1.31 2.11 -7.59
CA SER A 25 -2.30 2.92 -6.88
C SER A 25 -2.61 2.32 -5.50
N GLU A 26 -2.64 3.16 -4.47
CA GLU A 26 -3.23 2.81 -3.18
C GLU A 26 -4.77 2.89 -3.27
N ILE A 27 -5.46 1.75 -3.10
CA ILE A 27 -6.94 1.75 -2.99
C ILE A 27 -7.43 2.35 -1.67
N TYR A 28 -6.55 2.41 -0.67
CA TYR A 28 -6.76 3.06 0.62
C TYR A 28 -5.53 3.89 0.94
N PRO A 29 -5.57 5.21 0.66
CA PRO A 29 -4.43 6.08 0.92
C PRO A 29 -4.02 6.07 2.40
N THR A 30 -2.71 6.07 2.64
CA THR A 30 -2.18 6.28 4.00
C THR A 30 -2.68 7.61 4.55
N LYS A 31 -3.31 7.57 5.74
CA LYS A 31 -3.78 8.79 6.41
C LYS A 31 -2.58 9.58 6.95
N GLU A 32 -2.74 10.89 7.10
CA GLU A 32 -1.76 11.71 7.80
C GLU A 32 -1.52 11.18 9.21
N ASN A 33 -0.25 10.96 9.58
CA ASN A 33 0.17 10.30 10.83
C ASN A 33 -0.40 8.88 11.01
N GLY A 34 -0.79 8.24 9.90
CA GLY A 34 -1.21 6.85 9.88
C GLY A 34 -0.06 5.91 10.24
N ARG A 35 -0.42 4.74 10.74
CA ARG A 35 0.54 3.66 10.97
C ARG A 35 0.99 3.11 9.62
N GLU A 36 2.30 2.95 9.49
CA GLU A 36 2.94 2.27 8.37
C GLU A 36 3.60 0.99 8.85
N TRP A 37 3.74 0.02 7.94
CA TRP A 37 4.46 -1.22 8.19
C TRP A 37 5.54 -1.37 7.13
N TYR A 38 6.71 -1.84 7.55
CA TYR A 38 7.87 -2.02 6.70
C TYR A 38 8.27 -3.49 6.72
N ILE A 39 8.66 -4.01 5.55
CA ILE A 39 9.19 -5.37 5.42
C ILE A 39 10.71 -5.31 5.57
N ASN A 40 11.29 -6.22 6.34
CA ASN A 40 12.73 -6.43 6.39
C ASN A 40 13.24 -7.00 5.06
N MET A 41 13.63 -6.11 4.14
CA MET A 41 14.14 -6.46 2.82
C MET A 41 15.51 -7.17 2.82
N SER A 42 16.16 -7.34 3.98
CA SER A 42 17.33 -8.22 4.07
C SER A 42 16.95 -9.71 4.07
N ARG A 43 15.80 -10.05 4.65
CA ARG A 43 15.25 -11.42 4.79
C ARG A 43 13.71 -11.38 4.81
N PRO A 44 13.05 -11.06 3.67
CA PRO A 44 11.60 -10.81 3.62
C PRO A 44 10.76 -12.06 3.91
N GLU A 45 11.32 -13.25 3.68
CA GLU A 45 10.70 -14.54 3.97
C GLU A 45 10.62 -14.88 5.47
N ASN A 46 11.36 -14.16 6.32
CA ASN A 46 11.47 -14.43 7.75
C ASN A 46 11.33 -13.13 8.57
N ASP A 47 10.48 -12.23 8.10
CA ASP A 47 10.06 -11.07 8.87
C ASP A 47 9.01 -11.50 9.91
N SER A 48 9.22 -11.12 11.17
CA SER A 48 8.35 -11.55 12.27
C SER A 48 6.93 -10.99 12.21
N LEU A 49 6.71 -9.89 11.49
CA LEU A 49 5.41 -9.23 11.39
C LEU A 49 4.71 -9.49 10.06
N VAL A 50 5.39 -10.09 9.09
CA VAL A 50 4.88 -10.25 7.72
C VAL A 50 4.79 -11.73 7.39
N SER A 51 3.61 -12.18 6.98
CA SER A 51 3.40 -13.55 6.51
C SER A 51 2.80 -13.56 5.11
N ILE A 52 3.11 -14.61 4.35
CA ILE A 52 2.49 -14.90 3.05
C ILE A 52 1.61 -16.13 3.25
N THR A 53 0.38 -16.11 2.72
CA THR A 53 -0.60 -17.20 2.93
C THR A 53 -0.22 -18.52 2.25
N PHE A 54 0.87 -18.54 1.49
CA PHE A 54 1.40 -19.69 0.79
C PHE A 54 2.93 -19.59 0.73
N ASP A 55 3.59 -20.59 0.17
CA ASP A 55 5.05 -20.65 0.01
C ASP A 55 5.47 -20.32 -1.43
N PRO A 56 5.53 -19.03 -1.83
CA PRO A 56 6.05 -18.66 -3.14
C PRO A 56 7.56 -18.83 -3.23
N ASN A 57 8.05 -19.09 -4.44
CA ASN A 57 9.47 -18.92 -4.71
C ASN A 57 9.85 -17.43 -4.71
N ILE A 58 10.61 -17.02 -3.70
CA ILE A 58 11.15 -15.66 -3.52
C ILE A 58 12.66 -15.71 -3.75
N THR A 59 13.15 -14.88 -4.66
CA THR A 59 14.57 -14.86 -5.05
C THR A 59 15.12 -13.44 -5.04
N ARG A 60 16.39 -13.30 -4.65
CA ARG A 60 17.08 -12.01 -4.65
C ARG A 60 17.82 -11.81 -5.98
N ASN A 61 17.57 -10.69 -6.63
CA ASN A 61 18.26 -10.28 -7.85
C ASN A 61 19.65 -9.70 -7.53
N THR A 62 20.49 -9.59 -8.55
CA THR A 62 21.86 -9.05 -8.42
C THR A 62 21.90 -7.57 -8.05
N ASP A 63 20.87 -6.80 -8.41
CA ASP A 63 20.68 -5.40 -8.03
C ASP A 63 20.16 -5.22 -6.58
N GLY A 64 19.93 -6.32 -5.87
CA GLY A 64 19.46 -6.33 -4.50
C GLY A 64 17.93 -6.29 -4.33
N SER A 65 17.17 -6.19 -5.42
CA SER A 65 15.71 -6.31 -5.41
C SER A 65 15.27 -7.77 -5.18
N TRP A 66 14.00 -7.96 -4.83
CA TRP A 66 13.40 -9.28 -4.65
C TRP A 66 12.35 -9.55 -5.72
N ARG A 67 12.34 -10.79 -6.22
CA ARG A 67 11.37 -11.29 -7.19
C ARG A 67 10.55 -12.40 -6.57
N VAL A 68 9.24 -12.29 -6.70
CA VAL A 68 8.28 -13.35 -6.36
C VAL A 68 7.76 -13.97 -7.66
N SER A 69 7.92 -15.28 -7.85
CA SER A 69 7.51 -15.96 -9.08
C SER A 69 6.02 -16.33 -9.07
N TYR A 70 5.15 -15.35 -8.84
CA TYR A 70 3.71 -15.58 -8.78
C TYR A 70 2.90 -14.32 -9.18
N PRO A 71 1.80 -14.45 -9.94
CA PRO A 71 1.07 -13.29 -10.48
C PRO A 71 0.23 -12.54 -9.44
N HIS A 72 -0.21 -13.22 -8.36
CA HIS A 72 -1.08 -12.63 -7.34
C HIS A 72 -0.60 -13.01 -5.93
N LEU A 73 -0.09 -12.02 -5.20
CA LEU A 73 0.47 -12.24 -3.87
C LEU A 73 -0.40 -11.54 -2.82
N ARG A 74 -0.56 -12.16 -1.64
CA ARG A 74 -1.14 -11.52 -0.46
C ARG A 74 -0.14 -11.60 0.69
N PHE A 75 0.26 -10.43 1.18
CA PHE A 75 0.92 -10.29 2.46
C PHE A 75 -0.12 -10.05 3.55
N ASN A 76 0.05 -10.70 4.68
CA ASN A 76 -0.62 -10.33 5.93
C ASN A 76 0.41 -9.67 6.83
N VAL A 77 -0.03 -8.67 7.58
CA VAL A 77 0.83 -7.97 8.53
C VAL A 77 0.21 -8.05 9.91
N ASP A 78 0.94 -8.65 10.85
CA ASP A 78 0.58 -8.65 12.25
C ASP A 78 0.86 -7.26 12.80
N THR A 79 -0.19 -6.63 13.34
CA THR A 79 -0.09 -5.30 13.93
C THR A 79 0.01 -5.44 15.44
N PRO A 80 1.19 -5.23 16.04
CA PRO A 80 1.33 -5.31 17.48
C PRO A 80 0.41 -4.28 18.13
N GLN A 81 -0.32 -4.74 19.15
CA GLN A 81 -1.08 -3.84 19.99
C GLN A 81 -0.12 -2.85 20.66
N GLU A 82 -0.45 -1.56 20.61
CA GLU A 82 0.33 -0.56 21.33
C GLU A 82 0.29 -0.93 22.81
N TRP A 83 1.47 -1.11 23.43
CA TRP A 83 1.56 -1.35 24.85
C TRP A 83 1.12 -0.07 25.57
N ASN A 84 -0.17 0.02 25.90
CA ASN A 84 -0.67 0.99 26.86
C ASN A 84 -0.20 0.57 28.26
N SER A 85 1.08 0.84 28.58
CA SER A 85 1.49 0.98 29.98
C SER A 85 0.72 2.15 30.55
N GLY A 86 -0.39 1.86 31.21
CA GLY A 86 -1.27 2.84 31.83
C GLY A 86 -0.46 3.89 32.60
N ARG A 87 -0.47 5.11 32.09
CA ARG A 87 -0.19 6.30 32.89
C ARG A 87 -1.46 6.59 33.69
N MET A 88 -1.53 5.99 34.88
CA MET A 88 -2.18 6.59 36.04
C MET A 88 -1.13 7.34 36.83
#